data_AF-S7VX75-F1
#
_entry.id   AF-S7VX75-F1
#
_cell.length_a   1.000
_cell.length_b   1.000
_cell.length_c   1.000
_cell.angle_alpha   90.00
_cell.angle_beta   90.00
_cell.angle_gamma   90.00
#
_symmetry.space_group_name_H-M   'P 1'
#
loop_
_entity.id
_entity.type
_entity.pdbx_description
1 polymer ?
#
loop_
_entity_poly.entity_id
_entity_poly.type
_entity_poly.pdbx_seq_one_letter_code
_entity_poly.pdbx_strand_id
1 'polypeptide(L)'
;MTNLDIAQNLAITQNKMVLMVWEESTQYPYGVLANDDTGKTVFIENLFESEILSPLVWEHFVPVIVSEYKYADLYEDIKDKRSQKYIDKFNDDSIKIMDVNGNILNVSSDPENFQNITTIINDYAINTEFIAPELIGYNTKKDFYSAYYLASKYLDFSIYMKEKLRPEFIDLGIIYLNEASNLVETQPTDDQQALAQRVALLDLQQYLILKRPKKVLRQLKKMDAESLETTNESFVAFLYYTVYKILNDETNAALWESKISSVNLKKAQLLINLNS
;
A
#
# COMPACT_ATOMS: atom_id res chain seq x y z
N MET A 1 -3.56 -16.78 17.44
CA MET A 1 -2.66 -17.57 16.56
C MET A 1 -1.24 -17.09 16.80
N THR A 2 -0.21 -17.94 16.73
CA THR A 2 1.18 -17.56 17.07
C THR A 2 2.20 -17.70 15.94
N ASN A 3 1.78 -18.23 14.78
CA ASN A 3 2.66 -18.43 13.63
C ASN A 3 2.29 -17.44 12.51
N LEU A 4 3.23 -16.56 12.15
CA LEU A 4 3.02 -15.51 11.15
C LEU A 4 2.72 -16.07 9.76
N ASP A 5 3.47 -17.09 9.32
CA ASP A 5 3.29 -17.68 7.99
C ASP A 5 1.90 -18.35 7.86
N ILE A 6 1.42 -19.01 8.92
CA ILE A 6 0.07 -19.59 8.95
C ILE A 6 -0.98 -18.46 8.91
N ALA A 7 -0.76 -17.38 9.64
CA ALA A 7 -1.67 -16.22 9.65
C ALA A 7 -1.76 -15.56 8.27
N GLN A 8 -0.62 -15.37 7.60
CA GLN A 8 -0.55 -14.83 6.25
C GLN A 8 -1.26 -15.72 5.23
N ASN A 9 -1.03 -17.03 5.26
CA ASN A 9 -1.73 -17.98 4.37
C ASN A 9 -3.25 -18.01 4.61
N LEU A 10 -3.68 -17.92 5.87
CA LEU A 10 -5.10 -17.80 6.20
C LEU A 10 -5.69 -16.47 5.71
N ALA A 11 -4.94 -15.38 5.86
CA ALA A 11 -5.34 -14.05 5.41
C ALA A 11 -5.51 -13.98 3.88
N ILE A 12 -4.63 -14.64 3.12
CA ILE A 12 -4.80 -14.84 1.66
C ILE A 12 -6.13 -15.54 1.37
N THR A 13 -6.39 -16.65 2.06
CA THR A 13 -7.58 -17.47 1.82
C THR A 13 -8.88 -16.74 2.19
N GLN A 14 -8.83 -15.89 3.22
CA GLN A 14 -9.99 -15.13 3.71
C GLN A 14 -10.13 -13.74 3.09
N ASN A 15 -9.23 -13.34 2.20
CA ASN A 15 -9.15 -11.98 1.65
C ASN A 15 -9.12 -10.89 2.74
N LYS A 16 -8.31 -11.10 3.78
CA LYS A 16 -8.16 -10.19 4.92
C LYS A 16 -6.74 -9.66 5.03
N MET A 17 -6.59 -8.57 5.78
CA MET A 17 -5.30 -8.12 6.30
C MET A 17 -4.95 -8.90 7.58
N VAL A 18 -3.66 -8.94 7.92
CA VAL A 18 -3.16 -9.53 9.16
C VAL A 18 -3.12 -8.45 10.23
N LEU A 19 -3.66 -8.75 11.42
CA LEU A 19 -3.46 -7.92 12.61
C LEU A 19 -2.37 -8.59 13.44
N MET A 20 -1.21 -7.95 13.53
CA MET A 20 -0.05 -8.48 14.23
C MET A 20 0.26 -7.64 15.46
N VAL A 21 0.61 -8.34 16.54
CA VAL A 21 1.21 -7.76 17.74
C VAL A 21 2.45 -8.56 18.13
N TRP A 22 3.39 -7.90 18.78
CA TRP A 22 4.54 -8.55 19.40
C TRP A 22 4.11 -9.32 20.65
N GLU A 23 4.78 -10.44 20.94
CA GLU A 23 4.48 -11.28 22.08
C GLU A 23 4.66 -10.53 23.40
N GLU A 24 5.67 -9.67 23.52
CA GLU A 24 5.89 -8.87 24.73
C GLU A 24 4.70 -7.96 25.06
N SER A 25 4.03 -7.39 24.04
CA SER A 25 2.85 -6.54 24.23
C SER A 25 1.67 -7.26 24.91
N THR A 26 1.67 -8.61 24.90
CA THR A 26 0.63 -9.44 25.52
C THR A 26 0.90 -9.76 26.99
N GLN A 27 2.07 -9.38 27.53
CA GLN A 27 2.47 -9.68 28.90
C GLN A 27 1.94 -8.67 29.93
N TYR A 28 1.31 -7.59 29.48
CA TYR A 28 0.70 -6.56 30.30
C TYR A 28 -0.69 -6.17 29.76
N PRO A 29 -1.55 -5.53 30.58
CA PRO A 29 -2.85 -5.07 30.10
C PRO A 29 -2.71 -4.08 28.94
N TYR A 30 -3.19 -4.50 27.77
CA TYR A 30 -3.12 -3.67 26.56
C TYR A 30 -4.41 -2.88 26.39
N GLY A 31 -4.44 -1.69 26.99
CA GLY A 31 -5.60 -0.81 26.96
C GLY A 31 -5.92 -0.28 25.55
N VAL A 32 -7.19 -0.33 25.16
CA VAL A 32 -7.66 0.16 23.85
C VAL A 32 -8.97 0.92 23.97
N LEU A 33 -9.24 1.74 22.96
CA LEU A 33 -10.53 2.39 22.77
C LEU A 33 -11.37 1.60 21.76
N ALA A 34 -12.69 1.60 21.95
CA ALA A 34 -13.66 1.10 20.97
C ALA A 34 -14.91 1.98 21.03
N ASN A 35 -15.67 2.07 19.95
CA ASN A 35 -16.99 2.70 19.98
C ASN A 35 -18.05 1.64 20.21
N ASP A 36 -18.97 1.91 21.13
CA ASP A 36 -20.15 1.07 21.33
C ASP A 36 -21.19 1.27 20.21
N ASP A 37 -22.29 0.51 20.26
CA ASP A 37 -23.38 0.55 19.28
C ASP A 37 -24.08 1.91 19.18
N THR A 38 -23.88 2.79 20.17
CA THR A 38 -24.41 4.17 20.16
C THR A 38 -23.42 5.18 19.57
N GLY A 39 -22.21 4.72 19.21
CA GLY A 39 -21.10 5.54 18.72
C GLY A 39 -20.27 6.18 19.82
N LYS A 40 -20.51 5.84 21.10
CA LYS A 40 -19.75 6.39 22.22
C LYS A 40 -18.45 5.62 22.39
N THR A 41 -17.34 6.35 22.51
CA THR A 41 -16.04 5.75 22.79
C THR A 41 -15.97 5.24 24.24
N VAL A 42 -15.60 3.98 24.39
CA VAL A 42 -15.38 3.27 25.64
C VAL A 42 -13.93 2.79 25.73
N PHE A 43 -13.41 2.74 26.95
CA PHE A 43 -12.08 2.20 27.24
C PHE A 43 -12.20 0.73 27.65
N ILE A 44 -11.34 -0.10 27.10
CA ILE A 44 -11.24 -1.53 27.39
C ILE A 44 -9.83 -1.78 27.93
N GLU A 45 -9.76 -2.27 29.16
CA GLU A 45 -8.52 -2.36 29.92
C GLU A 45 -7.48 -3.28 29.29
N ASN A 46 -7.92 -4.40 28.71
CA ASN A 46 -7.04 -5.35 28.06
C ASN A 46 -7.68 -5.92 26.79
N LEU A 47 -7.09 -5.61 25.64
CA LEU A 47 -7.49 -6.14 24.33
C LEU A 47 -7.49 -7.68 24.32
N PHE A 48 -6.49 -8.31 24.93
CA PHE A 48 -6.26 -9.75 24.81
C PHE A 48 -7.19 -10.61 25.67
N GLU A 49 -7.86 -10.01 26.65
CA GLU A 49 -8.83 -10.68 27.53
C GLU A 49 -10.28 -10.29 27.19
N SER A 50 -10.49 -9.38 26.25
CA SER A 50 -11.82 -8.89 25.91
C SER A 50 -12.61 -9.90 25.07
N GLU A 51 -13.65 -10.49 25.68
CA GLU A 51 -14.61 -11.38 25.01
C GLU A 51 -15.43 -10.67 23.92
N ILE A 52 -15.51 -9.34 23.98
CA ILE A 52 -16.25 -8.51 23.02
C ILE A 52 -15.39 -8.18 21.80
N LEU A 53 -14.12 -7.81 22.01
CA LEU A 53 -13.24 -7.38 20.91
C LEU A 53 -12.64 -8.55 20.15
N SER A 54 -12.38 -9.68 20.80
CA SER A 54 -11.75 -10.82 20.14
C SER A 54 -12.55 -11.31 18.92
N PRO A 55 -13.87 -11.57 19.00
CA PRO A 55 -14.67 -11.93 17.83
C PRO A 55 -14.65 -10.87 16.73
N LEU A 56 -14.74 -9.59 17.11
CA LEU A 56 -14.74 -8.47 16.17
C LEU A 56 -13.41 -8.38 15.41
N VAL A 57 -12.28 -8.60 16.08
CA VAL A 57 -10.96 -8.65 15.44
C VAL A 57 -10.89 -9.82 14.45
N TRP A 58 -11.37 -11.01 14.82
CA TRP A 58 -11.38 -12.18 13.92
C TRP A 58 -12.32 -12.01 12.72
N GLU A 59 -13.41 -11.26 12.88
CA GLU A 59 -14.32 -10.93 11.79
C GLU A 59 -13.61 -10.12 10.70
N HIS A 60 -12.79 -9.15 11.10
CA HIS A 60 -12.21 -8.15 10.20
C HIS A 60 -10.77 -8.43 9.77
N PHE A 61 -10.00 -9.14 10.59
CA PHE A 61 -8.58 -9.42 10.38
C PHE A 61 -8.25 -10.88 10.66
N VAL A 62 -7.05 -11.31 10.28
CA VAL A 62 -6.42 -12.52 10.82
C VAL A 62 -5.44 -12.10 11.93
N PRO A 63 -5.77 -12.27 13.22
CA PRO A 63 -4.90 -11.86 14.32
C PRO A 63 -3.77 -12.86 14.57
N VAL A 64 -2.57 -12.35 14.82
CA VAL A 64 -1.39 -13.13 15.17
C VAL A 64 -0.53 -12.44 16.23
N ILE A 65 -0.06 -13.22 17.18
CA ILE A 65 0.93 -12.81 18.18
C ILE A 65 2.26 -13.39 17.70
N VAL A 66 3.26 -12.54 17.43
CA VAL A 66 4.55 -12.98 16.90
C VAL A 66 5.59 -12.90 18.01
N SER A 67 6.35 -13.98 18.19
CA SER A 67 7.38 -14.06 19.21
C SER A 67 8.59 -13.17 18.91
N GLU A 68 9.19 -12.59 19.96
CA GLU A 68 10.40 -11.79 19.87
C GLU A 68 11.59 -12.54 19.24
N TYR A 69 11.60 -13.87 19.32
CA TYR A 69 12.61 -14.68 18.63
C TYR A 69 12.63 -14.48 17.11
N LYS A 70 11.54 -13.98 16.52
CA LYS A 70 11.46 -13.65 15.09
C LYS A 70 11.94 -12.24 14.76
N TYR A 71 12.19 -11.40 15.76
CA TYR A 71 12.57 -10.00 15.55
C TYR A 71 13.79 -9.87 14.64
N ALA A 72 14.87 -10.60 14.93
CA ALA A 72 16.13 -10.47 14.18
C ALA A 72 15.96 -10.80 12.69
N ASP A 73 15.26 -11.90 12.38
CA ASP A 73 14.98 -12.32 11.00
C ASP A 73 14.14 -11.27 10.27
N LEU A 74 13.03 -10.84 10.89
CA LEU A 74 12.11 -9.86 10.32
C LEU A 74 12.74 -8.46 10.18
N TYR A 75 13.60 -8.08 11.11
CA TYR A 75 14.30 -6.80 11.08
C TYR A 75 15.33 -6.74 9.95
N GLU A 76 16.12 -7.80 9.75
CA GLU A 76 17.10 -7.85 8.65
C GLU A 76 16.42 -7.80 7.27
N ASP A 77 15.17 -8.28 7.15
CA ASP A 77 14.39 -8.16 5.93
C ASP A 77 14.03 -6.70 5.58
N ILE A 78 13.88 -5.83 6.57
CA ILE A 78 13.43 -4.42 6.39
C ILE A 78 14.52 -3.37 6.61
N LYS A 79 15.60 -3.74 7.31
CA LYS A 79 16.73 -2.86 7.63
C LYS A 79 17.35 -2.29 6.36
N ASP A 80 17.67 -1.00 6.40
CA ASP A 80 18.21 -0.21 5.28
C ASP A 80 17.30 -0.12 4.03
N LYS A 81 16.11 -0.74 4.06
CA LYS A 81 15.12 -0.74 2.96
C LYS A 81 13.85 0.05 3.29
N ARG A 82 13.56 0.28 4.57
CA ARG A 82 12.36 0.98 5.05
C ARG A 82 12.73 2.29 5.74
N SER A 83 11.78 3.21 5.80
CA SER A 83 11.96 4.51 6.44
C SER A 83 12.09 4.37 7.97
N GLN A 84 12.71 5.36 8.63
CA GLN A 84 12.80 5.36 10.09
C GLN A 84 11.43 5.22 10.75
N LYS A 85 10.41 5.92 10.24
CA LYS A 85 9.04 5.83 10.75
C LYS A 85 8.46 4.41 10.67
N TYR A 86 8.77 3.68 9.60
CA TYR A 86 8.38 2.28 9.46
C TYR A 86 9.10 1.41 10.49
N ILE A 87 10.40 1.63 10.68
CA ILE A 87 11.20 0.91 11.69
C ILE A 87 10.68 1.20 13.09
N ASP A 88 10.34 2.45 13.41
CA ASP A 88 9.76 2.83 14.69
C ASP A 88 8.42 2.10 14.93
N LYS A 89 7.53 2.09 13.91
CA LYS A 89 6.27 1.33 13.97
C LYS A 89 6.50 -0.17 14.10
N PHE A 90 7.51 -0.73 13.43
CA PHE A 90 7.84 -2.14 13.52
C PHE A 90 8.32 -2.49 14.93
N ASN A 91 9.13 -1.63 15.56
CA ASN A 91 9.73 -1.88 16.87
C ASN A 91 8.79 -1.66 18.06
N ASP A 92 7.79 -0.78 17.93
CA ASP A 92 6.91 -0.45 19.06
C ASP A 92 5.91 -1.56 19.39
N ASP A 93 5.24 -1.46 20.54
CA ASP A 93 4.21 -2.42 20.99
C ASP A 93 2.82 -2.17 20.38
N SER A 94 2.70 -1.25 19.43
CA SER A 94 1.41 -0.93 18.82
C SER A 94 0.92 -2.04 17.89
N ILE A 95 -0.36 -2.00 17.52
CA ILE A 95 -0.93 -2.97 16.59
C ILE A 95 -0.35 -2.67 15.20
N LYS A 96 0.11 -3.70 14.50
CA LYS A 96 0.52 -3.61 13.10
C LYS A 96 -0.55 -4.26 12.23
N ILE A 97 -1.06 -3.51 11.26
CA ILE A 97 -1.89 -4.05 10.20
C ILE A 97 -0.99 -4.29 9.01
N MET A 98 -0.88 -5.57 8.63
CA MET A 98 0.06 -6.03 7.62
C MET A 98 -0.70 -6.63 6.46
N ASP A 99 -0.15 -6.48 5.26
CA ASP A 99 -0.60 -7.33 4.16
C ASP A 99 -0.06 -8.75 4.31
N VAL A 100 -0.53 -9.63 3.43
CA VAL A 100 -0.17 -11.07 3.48
C VAL A 100 1.30 -11.34 3.15
N ASN A 101 2.02 -10.36 2.63
CA ASN A 101 3.44 -10.45 2.29
C ASN A 101 4.33 -9.81 3.37
N GLY A 102 3.73 -9.37 4.48
CA GLY A 102 4.43 -8.96 5.69
C GLY A 102 4.84 -7.50 5.72
N ASN A 103 4.31 -6.63 4.85
CA ASN A 103 4.56 -5.20 4.94
C ASN A 103 3.46 -4.50 5.75
N ILE A 104 3.87 -3.61 6.67
CA ILE A 104 2.99 -2.86 7.56
C ILE A 104 2.37 -1.69 6.80
N LEU A 105 1.06 -1.56 6.91
CA LEU A 105 0.26 -0.50 6.31
C LEU A 105 0.08 0.69 7.26
N ASN A 106 -0.29 0.46 8.52
CA ASN A 106 -0.65 1.50 9.49
C ASN A 106 0.58 2.15 10.15
N VAL A 107 1.52 2.62 9.32
CA VAL A 107 2.80 3.18 9.74
C VAL A 107 2.64 4.57 10.37
N SER A 108 1.53 5.26 10.12
CA SER A 108 1.25 6.51 10.79
C SER A 108 1.11 6.32 12.31
N SER A 109 1.84 7.15 13.06
CA SER A 109 1.73 7.20 14.51
C SER A 109 0.42 7.88 14.87
N ASP A 110 -0.44 7.19 15.61
CA ASP A 110 -1.57 7.84 16.26
C ASP A 110 -1.02 8.64 17.45
N PRO A 111 -1.28 9.96 17.56
CA PRO A 111 -0.83 10.75 18.71
C PRO A 111 -1.56 10.40 20.02
N GLU A 112 -2.55 9.49 19.98
CA GLU A 112 -3.31 9.07 21.16
C GLU A 112 -2.55 8.04 21.99
N ASN A 113 -2.69 8.14 23.32
CA ASN A 113 -2.08 7.19 24.26
C ASN A 113 -2.62 5.76 24.13
N PHE A 114 -3.79 5.57 23.51
CA PHE A 114 -4.43 4.27 23.31
C PHE A 114 -4.92 4.14 21.88
N GLN A 115 -4.69 2.98 21.27
CA GLN A 115 -5.21 2.71 19.94
C GLN A 115 -6.72 2.46 19.97
N ASN A 116 -7.42 2.94 18.93
CA ASN A 116 -8.86 2.75 18.79
C ASN A 116 -9.17 1.62 17.79
N ILE A 117 -9.67 0.49 18.29
CA ILE A 117 -9.98 -0.72 17.49
C ILE A 117 -11.04 -0.44 16.44
N THR A 118 -12.08 0.33 16.78
CA THR A 118 -13.13 0.70 15.80
C THR A 118 -12.54 1.53 14.67
N THR A 119 -11.61 2.44 14.97
CA THR A 119 -10.92 3.23 13.94
C THR A 119 -10.02 2.36 13.08
N ILE A 120 -9.25 1.45 13.69
CA ILE A 120 -8.40 0.48 12.99
C ILE A 120 -9.22 -0.38 12.02
N ILE A 121 -10.36 -0.91 12.46
CA ILE A 121 -11.26 -1.68 11.60
C ILE A 121 -11.76 -0.82 10.44
N ASN A 122 -12.32 0.36 10.74
CA ASN A 122 -12.89 1.24 9.72
C ASN A 122 -11.88 1.75 8.68
N ASP A 123 -10.60 1.82 9.04
CA ASP A 123 -9.56 2.36 8.18
C ASP A 123 -8.76 1.25 7.48
N TYR A 124 -8.59 0.07 8.08
CA TYR A 124 -7.67 -0.96 7.58
C TYR A 124 -8.27 -2.36 7.39
N ALA A 125 -9.52 -2.63 7.81
CA ALA A 125 -10.19 -3.92 7.56
C ALA A 125 -10.68 -4.05 6.11
N ILE A 126 -9.72 -4.18 5.20
CA ILE A 126 -9.99 -4.20 3.77
C ILE A 126 -10.18 -5.62 3.27
N ASN A 127 -11.20 -5.80 2.44
CA ASN A 127 -11.33 -6.98 1.62
C ASN A 127 -10.25 -6.96 0.52
N THR A 128 -9.27 -7.84 0.63
CA THR A 128 -8.13 -7.93 -0.30
C THR A 128 -8.41 -8.72 -1.57
N GLU A 129 -9.65 -9.18 -1.79
CA GLU A 129 -10.06 -9.98 -2.97
C GLU A 129 -9.67 -9.30 -4.29
N PHE A 130 -9.80 -7.97 -4.36
CA PHE A 130 -9.45 -7.21 -5.56
C PHE A 130 -7.95 -7.26 -5.89
N ILE A 131 -7.09 -7.41 -4.89
CA ILE A 131 -5.62 -7.41 -5.00
C ILE A 131 -5.01 -8.81 -4.81
N ALA A 132 -5.84 -9.82 -4.53
CA ALA A 132 -5.40 -11.18 -4.20
C ALA A 132 -4.51 -11.83 -5.28
N PRO A 133 -4.80 -11.71 -6.60
CA PRO A 133 -3.93 -12.29 -7.62
C PRO A 133 -2.50 -11.74 -7.56
N GLU A 134 -2.33 -10.43 -7.37
CA GLU A 134 -1.03 -9.79 -7.28
C GLU A 134 -0.32 -10.12 -5.96
N LEU A 135 -1.06 -10.20 -4.84
CA LEU A 135 -0.51 -10.64 -3.55
C LEU A 135 0.04 -12.07 -3.64
N ILE A 136 -0.74 -13.00 -4.20
CA ILE A 136 -0.34 -14.41 -4.39
C ILE A 136 0.82 -14.51 -5.38
N GLY A 137 0.79 -13.73 -6.47
CA GLY A 137 1.86 -13.71 -7.47
C GLY A 137 3.21 -13.35 -6.86
N TYR A 138 3.25 -12.26 -6.08
CA TYR A 138 4.45 -11.85 -5.34
C TYR A 138 4.88 -12.87 -4.28
N ASN A 139 3.94 -13.43 -3.52
CA ASN A 139 4.24 -14.45 -2.52
C ASN A 139 4.88 -15.70 -3.15
N THR A 140 4.36 -16.13 -4.31
CA THR A 140 4.82 -17.32 -5.03
C THR A 140 6.19 -17.13 -5.66
N LYS A 141 6.44 -15.96 -6.25
CA LYS A 141 7.69 -15.67 -6.95
C LYS A 141 8.00 -14.19 -6.86
N LYS A 142 9.07 -13.84 -6.15
CA LYS A 142 9.57 -12.46 -6.04
C LYS A 142 10.48 -12.12 -7.21
N ASP A 143 9.89 -11.54 -8.25
CA ASP A 143 10.59 -11.02 -9.43
C ASP A 143 10.09 -9.61 -9.80
N PHE A 144 10.67 -9.02 -10.85
CA PHE A 144 10.31 -7.66 -11.26
C PHE A 144 8.80 -7.49 -11.46
N TYR A 145 8.18 -8.42 -12.22
CA TYR A 145 6.79 -8.28 -12.65
C TYR A 145 5.83 -8.43 -11.48
N SER A 146 6.04 -9.44 -10.65
CA SER A 146 5.23 -9.64 -9.45
C SER A 146 5.28 -8.45 -8.48
N ALA A 147 6.47 -7.89 -8.22
CA ALA A 147 6.63 -6.69 -7.40
C ALA A 147 5.99 -5.45 -8.07
N TYR A 148 6.25 -5.23 -9.37
CA TYR A 148 5.72 -4.11 -10.12
C TYR A 148 4.18 -4.12 -10.20
N TYR A 149 3.57 -5.27 -10.50
CA TYR A 149 2.13 -5.36 -10.62
C TYR A 149 1.44 -5.21 -9.26
N LEU A 150 2.02 -5.75 -8.19
CA LEU A 150 1.50 -5.53 -6.84
C LEU A 150 1.58 -4.05 -6.44
N ALA A 151 2.71 -3.38 -6.71
CA ALA A 151 2.83 -1.93 -6.51
C ALA A 151 1.75 -1.16 -7.28
N SER A 152 1.59 -1.46 -8.57
CA SER A 152 0.58 -0.82 -9.43
C SER A 152 -0.83 -1.04 -8.90
N LYS A 153 -1.11 -2.23 -8.39
CA LYS A 153 -2.41 -2.59 -7.85
C LYS A 153 -2.73 -1.85 -6.56
N TYR A 154 -1.75 -1.68 -5.67
CA TYR A 154 -1.89 -0.84 -4.47
C TYR A 154 -2.14 0.63 -4.82
N LEU A 155 -1.46 1.18 -5.83
CA LEU A 155 -1.74 2.54 -6.29
C LEU A 155 -3.18 2.65 -6.83
N ASP A 156 -3.64 1.69 -7.62
CA ASP A 156 -5.00 1.69 -8.15
C ASP A 156 -6.05 1.56 -7.04
N PHE A 157 -5.78 0.72 -6.05
CA PHE A 157 -6.63 0.55 -4.88
C PHE A 157 -6.70 1.84 -4.03
N SER A 158 -5.57 2.54 -3.87
CA SER A 158 -5.49 3.77 -3.07
C SER A 158 -6.40 4.91 -3.57
N ILE A 159 -6.80 4.90 -4.85
CA ILE A 159 -7.75 5.88 -5.42
C ILE A 159 -9.11 5.81 -4.71
N TYR A 160 -9.52 4.60 -4.28
CA TYR A 160 -10.81 4.36 -3.65
C TYR A 160 -10.78 4.56 -2.12
N MET A 161 -9.60 4.78 -1.55
CA MET A 161 -9.45 4.96 -0.11
C MET A 161 -9.84 6.37 0.34
N LYS A 162 -10.21 6.48 1.62
CA LYS A 162 -10.43 7.77 2.30
C LYS A 162 -9.18 8.64 2.14
N GLU A 163 -9.37 9.94 1.91
CA GLU A 163 -8.27 10.88 1.62
C GLU A 163 -7.11 10.82 2.61
N LYS A 164 -7.41 10.71 3.91
CA LYS A 164 -6.42 10.59 4.98
C LYS A 164 -5.56 9.32 4.89
N LEU A 165 -6.10 8.24 4.34
CA LEU A 165 -5.44 6.94 4.28
C LEU A 165 -4.66 6.71 2.99
N ARG A 166 -4.98 7.43 1.90
CA ARG A 166 -4.33 7.24 0.59
C ARG A 166 -2.80 7.25 0.68
N PRO A 167 -2.15 8.17 1.43
CA PRO A 167 -0.71 8.16 1.57
C PRO A 167 -0.16 6.82 2.10
N GLU A 168 -0.82 6.18 3.05
CA GLU A 168 -0.35 4.91 3.64
C GLU A 168 -0.44 3.74 2.65
N PHE A 169 -1.51 3.68 1.85
CA PHE A 169 -1.62 2.69 0.76
C PHE A 169 -0.63 2.93 -0.35
N ILE A 170 -0.36 4.20 -0.67
CA ILE A 170 0.68 4.57 -1.62
C ILE A 170 2.03 4.12 -1.08
N ASP A 171 2.36 4.45 0.17
CA ASP A 171 3.63 4.07 0.80
C ASP A 171 3.82 2.54 0.80
N LEU A 172 2.76 1.77 1.07
CA LEU A 172 2.78 0.31 0.93
C LEU A 172 3.04 -0.15 -0.52
N GLY A 173 2.41 0.49 -1.51
CA GLY A 173 2.71 0.21 -2.92
C GLY A 173 4.14 0.58 -3.32
N ILE A 174 4.68 1.67 -2.76
CA ILE A 174 6.05 2.15 -3.03
C ILE A 174 7.09 1.19 -2.46
N ILE A 175 6.81 0.48 -1.37
CA ILE A 175 7.67 -0.61 -0.90
C ILE A 175 7.91 -1.63 -2.03
N TYR A 176 6.86 -2.11 -2.68
CA TYR A 176 6.97 -3.08 -3.78
C TYR A 176 7.58 -2.46 -5.04
N LEU A 177 7.32 -1.17 -5.29
CA LEU A 177 7.92 -0.47 -6.43
C LEU A 177 9.44 -0.33 -6.28
N ASN A 178 9.92 -0.04 -5.06
CA ASN A 178 11.34 0.03 -4.75
C ASN A 178 12.01 -1.34 -4.89
N GLU A 179 11.32 -2.41 -4.51
CA GLU A 179 11.81 -3.78 -4.74
C GLU A 179 11.89 -4.11 -6.23
N ALA A 180 10.88 -3.73 -7.03
CA ALA A 180 10.94 -3.86 -8.48
C ALA A 180 12.13 -3.06 -9.06
N SER A 181 12.35 -1.83 -8.60
CA SER A 181 13.52 -1.01 -9.01
C SER A 181 14.84 -1.70 -8.70
N ASN A 182 15.00 -2.22 -7.48
CA ASN A 182 16.21 -2.92 -7.06
C ASN A 182 16.46 -4.19 -7.90
N LEU A 183 15.41 -4.91 -8.28
CA LEU A 183 15.52 -6.08 -9.16
C LEU A 183 16.00 -5.70 -10.57
N VAL A 184 15.60 -4.54 -11.11
CA VAL A 184 16.12 -4.02 -12.39
C VAL A 184 17.61 -3.68 -12.30
N GLU A 185 18.06 -3.15 -11.16
CA GLU A 185 19.46 -2.78 -10.94
C GLU A 185 20.37 -4.00 -10.72
N THR A 186 19.89 -4.97 -9.95
CA THR A 186 20.68 -6.15 -9.52
C THR A 186 20.60 -7.33 -10.49
N GLN A 187 19.58 -7.36 -11.36
CA GLN A 187 19.40 -8.40 -12.38
C GLN A 187 19.24 -7.77 -13.77
N PRO A 188 20.31 -7.20 -14.35
CA PRO A 188 20.22 -6.54 -15.65
C PRO A 188 19.77 -7.50 -16.75
N THR A 189 18.85 -7.03 -17.58
CA THR A 189 18.37 -7.71 -18.78
C THR A 189 18.48 -6.77 -19.99
N ASP A 190 18.28 -7.29 -21.19
CA ASP A 190 18.22 -6.44 -22.40
C ASP A 190 17.10 -5.38 -22.31
N ASP A 191 16.07 -5.64 -21.50
CA ASP A 191 14.93 -4.74 -21.26
C ASP A 191 15.16 -3.74 -20.10
N GLN A 192 16.36 -3.69 -19.50
CA GLN A 192 16.62 -2.93 -18.28
C GLN A 192 16.14 -1.47 -18.35
N GLN A 193 16.40 -0.79 -19.48
CA GLN A 193 15.97 0.59 -19.71
C GLN A 193 14.43 0.71 -19.72
N ALA A 194 13.74 -0.21 -20.40
CA ALA A 194 12.29 -0.22 -20.45
C ALA A 194 11.67 -0.46 -19.07
N LEU A 195 12.23 -1.39 -18.29
CA LEU A 195 11.76 -1.70 -16.95
C LEU A 195 12.00 -0.53 -15.97
N ALA A 196 13.18 0.09 -16.02
CA ALA A 196 13.50 1.26 -15.20
C ALA A 196 12.58 2.45 -15.51
N GLN A 197 12.31 2.72 -16.79
CA GLN A 197 11.35 3.74 -17.19
C GLN A 197 9.94 3.41 -16.69
N ARG A 198 9.53 2.15 -16.78
CA ARG A 198 8.21 1.71 -16.33
C ARG A 198 8.01 1.91 -14.83
N VAL A 199 9.02 1.59 -14.03
CA VAL A 199 9.05 1.89 -12.58
C VAL A 199 8.88 3.38 -12.34
N ALA A 200 9.67 4.21 -13.01
CA ALA A 200 9.63 5.65 -12.82
C ALA A 200 8.28 6.26 -13.26
N LEU A 201 7.64 5.76 -14.32
CA LEU A 201 6.30 6.20 -14.71
C LEU A 201 5.24 5.82 -13.67
N LEU A 202 5.34 4.63 -13.08
CA LEU A 202 4.43 4.22 -12.00
C LEU A 202 4.64 5.08 -10.74
N ASP A 203 5.89 5.41 -10.42
CA ASP A 203 6.21 6.36 -9.35
C ASP A 203 5.53 7.72 -9.60
N LEU A 204 5.53 8.22 -10.84
CA LEU A 204 4.84 9.47 -11.17
C LEU A 204 3.32 9.40 -10.96
N GLN A 205 2.69 8.26 -11.20
CA GLN A 205 1.25 8.07 -11.01
C GLN A 205 0.85 8.38 -9.55
N GLN A 206 1.70 8.06 -8.57
CA GLN A 206 1.43 8.33 -7.15
C GLN A 206 1.07 9.80 -6.91
N TYR A 207 1.76 10.72 -7.60
CA TYR A 207 1.57 12.15 -7.40
C TYR A 207 0.24 12.64 -7.97
N LEU A 208 -0.37 11.94 -8.92
CA LEU A 208 -1.75 12.23 -9.35
C LEU A 208 -2.74 11.88 -8.25
N ILE A 209 -2.51 10.77 -7.54
CA ILE A 209 -3.36 10.32 -6.43
C ILE A 209 -3.22 11.29 -5.24
N LEU A 210 -2.00 11.79 -5.00
CA LEU A 210 -1.70 12.82 -3.99
C LEU A 210 -2.07 14.25 -4.40
N LYS A 211 -2.82 14.43 -5.48
CA LYS A 211 -3.26 15.73 -6.01
C LYS A 211 -2.12 16.72 -6.33
N ARG A 212 -1.03 16.22 -6.92
CA ARG A 212 0.18 16.98 -7.31
C ARG A 212 0.44 16.92 -8.84
N PRO A 213 -0.53 17.27 -9.70
CA PRO A 213 -0.42 17.12 -11.16
C PRO A 213 0.73 17.93 -11.78
N LYS A 214 1.02 19.13 -11.25
CA LYS A 214 2.15 19.96 -11.73
C LYS A 214 3.51 19.30 -11.52
N LYS A 215 3.67 18.50 -10.46
CA LYS A 215 4.90 17.74 -10.21
C LYS A 215 5.08 16.66 -11.27
N VAL A 216 4.00 15.94 -11.59
CA VAL A 216 3.98 14.94 -12.66
C VAL A 216 4.33 15.56 -14.01
N LEU A 217 3.66 16.65 -14.40
CA LEU A 217 3.95 17.33 -15.67
C LEU A 217 5.43 17.71 -15.80
N ARG A 218 6.01 18.25 -14.73
CA ARG A 218 7.42 18.65 -14.70
C ARG A 218 8.35 17.45 -14.82
N GLN A 219 8.04 16.32 -14.20
CA GLN A 219 8.88 15.13 -14.27
C GLN A 219 8.72 14.41 -15.62
N LEU A 220 7.52 14.35 -16.18
CA LEU A 220 7.29 13.82 -17.54
C LEU A 220 8.07 14.61 -18.59
N LYS A 221 8.10 15.95 -18.50
CA LYS A 221 8.88 16.79 -19.42
C LYS A 221 10.41 16.61 -19.28
N LYS A 222 10.87 16.08 -18.14
CA LYS A 222 12.29 15.77 -17.90
C LYS A 222 12.67 14.36 -18.34
N MET A 223 11.71 13.44 -18.39
CA MET A 223 11.89 12.16 -19.07
C MET A 223 12.00 12.47 -20.56
N ASP A 224 13.23 12.47 -21.05
CA ASP A 224 13.59 12.98 -22.36
C ASP A 224 12.81 12.28 -23.48
N ALA A 225 12.31 13.04 -24.45
CA ALA A 225 11.46 12.50 -25.52
C ALA A 225 12.23 11.58 -26.49
N GLU A 226 13.57 11.64 -26.47
CA GLU A 226 14.45 10.97 -27.42
C GLU A 226 14.84 9.54 -27.01
N SER A 227 14.59 9.14 -25.75
CA SER A 227 14.95 7.81 -25.24
C SER A 227 13.77 7.01 -24.70
N LEU A 228 12.53 7.38 -25.01
CA LEU A 228 11.35 6.68 -24.51
C LEU A 228 11.22 5.31 -25.19
N GLU A 229 11.14 4.26 -24.38
CA GLU A 229 10.90 2.92 -24.89
C GLU A 229 9.47 2.77 -25.41
N THR A 230 9.33 2.21 -26.60
CA THR A 230 8.04 2.05 -27.30
C THR A 230 6.98 1.34 -26.46
N THR A 231 7.41 0.38 -25.62
CA THR A 231 6.56 -0.39 -24.71
C THR A 231 5.91 0.47 -23.60
N ASN A 232 6.48 1.64 -23.31
CA ASN A 232 6.02 2.56 -22.27
C ASN A 232 5.21 3.76 -22.81
N GLU A 233 5.13 3.95 -24.13
CA GLU A 233 4.42 5.08 -24.77
C GLU A 233 2.98 5.22 -24.32
N SER A 234 2.26 4.10 -24.19
CA SER A 234 0.86 4.13 -23.74
C SER A 234 0.72 4.64 -22.31
N PHE A 235 1.68 4.33 -21.43
CA PHE A 235 1.66 4.78 -20.05
C PHE A 235 2.03 6.27 -19.95
N VAL A 236 2.99 6.73 -20.76
CA VAL A 236 3.31 8.15 -20.91
C VAL A 236 2.10 8.94 -21.41
N ALA A 237 1.42 8.44 -22.46
CA ALA A 237 0.22 9.08 -22.99
C ALA A 237 -0.87 9.18 -21.93
N PHE A 238 -1.11 8.11 -21.18
CA PHE A 238 -2.03 8.10 -20.06
C PHE A 238 -1.71 9.19 -19.02
N LEU A 239 -0.45 9.31 -18.59
CA LEU A 239 -0.06 10.30 -17.59
C LEU A 239 -0.19 11.73 -18.13
N TYR A 240 0.25 12.01 -19.36
CA TYR A 240 0.12 13.33 -19.97
C TYR A 240 -1.35 13.75 -20.10
N TYR A 241 -2.20 12.90 -20.67
CA TYR A 241 -3.63 13.18 -20.79
C TYR A 241 -4.26 13.47 -19.43
N THR A 242 -4.03 12.60 -18.45
CA THR A 242 -4.61 12.75 -17.11
C THR A 242 -4.18 14.06 -16.47
N VAL A 243 -2.89 14.39 -16.53
CA VAL A 243 -2.34 15.64 -16.02
C VAL A 243 -2.95 16.86 -16.71
N TYR A 244 -3.02 16.88 -18.04
CA TYR A 244 -3.58 18.02 -18.77
C TYR A 244 -5.06 18.21 -18.48
N LYS A 245 -5.84 17.12 -18.39
CA LYS A 245 -7.25 17.17 -17.98
C LYS A 245 -7.43 17.72 -16.56
N ILE A 246 -6.61 17.28 -15.60
CA ILE A 246 -6.63 17.83 -14.24
C ILE A 246 -6.30 19.34 -14.24
N LEU A 247 -5.39 19.77 -15.11
CA LEU A 247 -4.99 21.17 -15.25
C LEU A 247 -5.92 22.01 -16.15
N ASN A 248 -7.03 21.42 -16.63
CA ASN A 248 -7.97 22.03 -17.59
C ASN A 248 -7.33 22.52 -18.90
N ASP A 249 -6.26 21.85 -19.35
CA ASP A 249 -5.57 22.12 -20.61
C ASP A 249 -6.07 21.17 -21.70
N GLU A 250 -7.28 21.45 -22.20
CA GLU A 250 -7.96 20.62 -23.21
C GLU A 250 -7.17 20.52 -24.52
N THR A 251 -6.45 21.58 -24.90
CA THR A 251 -5.65 21.61 -26.13
C THR A 251 -4.54 20.58 -26.07
N ASN A 252 -3.78 20.53 -24.98
CA ASN A 252 -2.74 19.51 -24.83
C ASN A 252 -3.32 18.13 -24.53
N ALA A 253 -4.43 18.03 -23.79
CA ALA A 253 -5.08 16.73 -23.53
C ALA A 253 -5.50 16.02 -24.83
N ALA A 254 -6.09 16.75 -25.79
CA ALA A 254 -6.54 16.20 -27.06
C ALA A 254 -5.41 15.55 -27.90
N LEU A 255 -4.16 16.01 -27.72
CA LEU A 255 -2.98 15.43 -28.40
C LEU A 255 -2.66 14.00 -27.93
N TRP A 256 -3.08 13.65 -26.71
CA TRP A 256 -2.78 12.37 -26.07
C TRP A 256 -3.99 11.43 -26.04
N GLU A 257 -5.21 11.94 -26.11
CA GLU A 257 -6.46 11.17 -25.99
C GLU A 257 -6.54 9.97 -26.95
N SER A 258 -6.15 10.17 -28.22
CA SER A 258 -6.17 9.12 -29.25
C SER A 258 -5.16 7.99 -29.03
N LYS A 259 -4.21 8.16 -28.10
CA LYS A 259 -3.14 7.20 -27.79
C LYS A 259 -3.44 6.34 -26.56
N ILE A 260 -4.62 6.50 -25.96
CA ILE A 260 -4.96 5.88 -24.67
C ILE A 260 -6.02 4.81 -24.89
N SER A 261 -5.84 3.66 -24.24
CA SER A 261 -6.84 2.60 -24.25
C SER A 261 -8.09 2.99 -23.46
N SER A 262 -9.23 2.36 -23.77
CA SER A 262 -10.48 2.59 -23.02
C SER A 262 -10.36 2.27 -21.51
N VAL A 263 -9.52 1.31 -21.15
CA VAL A 263 -9.22 0.97 -19.75
C VAL A 263 -8.47 2.11 -19.07
N ASN A 264 -7.44 2.65 -19.72
CA ASN A 264 -6.66 3.77 -19.20
C ASN A 264 -7.48 5.06 -19.15
N LEU A 265 -8.44 5.27 -20.06
CA LEU A 265 -9.37 6.41 -19.99
C LEU A 265 -10.27 6.35 -18.75
N LYS A 266 -10.80 5.17 -18.39
CA LYS A 266 -11.58 5.02 -17.15
C LYS A 266 -10.75 5.36 -15.92
N LYS A 267 -9.51 4.85 -15.86
CA LYS A 267 -8.57 5.16 -14.78
C LYS A 267 -8.21 6.65 -14.73
N ALA A 268 -7.99 7.28 -15.89
CA ALA A 268 -7.74 8.71 -16.00
C ALA A 268 -8.92 9.51 -15.45
N GLN A 269 -10.14 9.14 -15.79
CA GLN A 269 -11.34 9.80 -15.29
C GLN A 269 -11.46 9.72 -13.76
N LEU A 270 -11.12 8.57 -13.16
CA LEU A 270 -11.08 8.45 -11.70
C LEU A 270 -10.08 9.41 -11.07
N LEU A 271 -8.87 9.51 -11.63
CA LEU A 271 -7.84 10.44 -11.17
C LEU A 271 -8.22 11.91 -11.40
N ILE A 272 -8.88 12.22 -12.52
CA ILE A 272 -9.41 13.56 -12.80
C ILE A 272 -10.44 13.93 -11.73
N ASN A 273 -11.45 13.08 -11.51
CA ASN A 273 -12.48 13.30 -10.50
C ASN A 273 -11.90 13.44 -9.08
N LEU A 274 -10.83 12.69 -8.79
CA LEU A 274 -10.12 12.78 -7.51
C LEU A 274 -9.49 14.16 -7.29
N ASN A 275 -9.09 14.84 -8.36
CA ASN A 275 -8.40 16.13 -8.34
C ASN A 275 -9.33 17.34 -8.54
N SER A 276 -10.61 17.08 -8.81
CA SER A 276 -11.66 18.11 -8.98
C SER A 276 -12.16 18.67 -7.66
#